data_AF-A0A239DXT0-F1
#
_entry.id   AF-A0A239DXT0-F1
#
_cell.length_a   1.000
_cell.length_b   1.000
_cell.length_c   1.000
_cell.angle_alpha   90.00
_cell.angle_beta   90.00
_cell.angle_gamma   90.00
#
_symmetry.space_group_name_H-M   'P 1'
#
loop_
_entity.id
_entity.type
_entity.pdbx_description
1 polymer ?
#
loop_
_entity_poly.entity_id
_entity_poly.type
_entity_poly.pdbx_seq_one_letter_code
_entity_poly.pdbx_strand_id
1 'polypeptide(L)' 'MTAADIKVGDAVHAKKARQRMMRVVEVLPGPEINCRMPDGREVAFDPEDLERAGA' A
#
# COMPACT_ATOMS: atom_id res chain seq x y z
N MET A 1 15.11 -2.11 -5.93
CA MET A 1 13.97 -1.39 -6.51
C MET A 1 13.31 -0.66 -5.35
N THR A 2 13.37 0.67 -5.31
CA THR A 2 12.91 1.48 -4.17
C THR A 2 11.39 1.68 -4.21
N ALA A 3 10.75 1.90 -3.06
CA ALA A 3 9.29 2.04 -2.89
C ALA A 3 8.63 3.25 -3.63
N ALA A 4 9.37 3.95 -4.49
CA ALA A 4 8.97 5.18 -5.16
C ALA A 4 8.00 4.98 -6.35
N ASP A 5 7.65 3.75 -6.71
CA ASP A 5 6.82 3.43 -7.88
C ASP A 5 5.36 3.06 -7.56
N ILE A 6 4.93 3.17 -6.30
CA ILE A 6 3.56 2.85 -5.87
C ILE A 6 2.60 3.96 -6.34
N LYS A 7 1.55 3.58 -7.07
CA LYS A 7 0.54 4.49 -7.62
C LYS A 7 -0.85 4.18 -7.09
N VAL A 8 -1.72 5.18 -7.12
CA VAL A 8 -3.16 4.99 -6.84
C VAL A 8 -3.72 3.92 -7.77
N GLY A 9 -4.43 2.96 -7.18
CA GLY A 9 -5.01 1.82 -7.86
C GLY A 9 -4.17 0.54 -7.81
N ASP A 10 -2.90 0.62 -7.43
CA ASP A 10 -2.02 -0.56 -7.30
C ASP A 10 -2.53 -1.52 -6.23
N ALA A 11 -2.35 -2.82 -6.50
CA ALA A 11 -2.51 -3.86 -5.49
C ALA A 11 -1.19 -4.01 -4.72
N VAL A 12 -1.24 -3.80 -3.41
CA VAL A 12 -0.08 -3.87 -2.52
C VAL A 12 -0.37 -4.77 -1.32
N HIS A 13 0.67 -5.26 -0.66
CA HIS A 13 0.58 -5.92 0.64
C HIS A 13 1.63 -5.33 1.58
N ALA A 14 1.36 -5.36 2.88
CA ALA A 14 2.36 -4.96 3.87
C ALA A 14 3.43 -6.06 4.03
N LYS A 15 4.69 -5.68 4.21
CA LYS A 15 5.83 -6.60 4.44
C LYS A 15 5.74 -7.29 5.80
N LYS A 16 5.50 -6.49 6.84
CA LYS A 16 5.59 -6.92 8.24
C LYS A 16 4.37 -7.68 8.73
N ALA A 17 3.24 -7.46 8.11
CA ALA A 17 2.01 -8.13 8.47
C ALA A 17 1.67 -9.10 7.33
N ARG A 18 1.36 -10.36 7.64
CA ARG A 18 0.73 -11.32 6.70
C ARG A 18 -0.67 -10.83 6.29
N GLN A 19 -0.78 -9.58 5.87
CA GLN A 19 -2.03 -8.94 5.54
C GLN A 19 -2.43 -9.28 4.13
N ARG A 20 -3.74 -9.36 3.97
CA ARG A 20 -4.42 -9.62 2.71
C ARG A 20 -4.14 -8.45 1.75
N MET A 21 -4.15 -8.74 0.46
CA MET A 21 -3.93 -7.76 -0.61
C MET A 21 -4.84 -6.52 -0.42
N MET A 22 -4.24 -5.34 -0.48
CA MET A 22 -4.88 -4.04 -0.31
C MET A 22 -4.75 -3.25 -1.60
N ARG A 23 -5.53 -2.18 -1.73
CA ARG A 23 -5.48 -1.28 -2.89
C ARG A 23 -5.11 0.12 -2.48
N VAL A 24 -4.12 0.70 -3.16
CA VAL A 24 -3.76 2.11 -2.93
C VAL A 24 -4.92 2.99 -3.40
N VAL A 25 -5.42 3.85 -2.52
CA VAL A 25 -6.49 4.80 -2.84
C VAL A 25 -5.98 6.23 -2.93
N GLU A 26 -4.92 6.55 -2.19
CA GLU A 26 -4.34 7.89 -2.19
C GLU A 26 -2.85 7.82 -1.83
N VAL A 27 -2.04 8.64 -2.51
CA VAL A 27 -0.63 8.86 -2.17
C VAL A 27 -0.55 10.27 -1.60
N LEU A 28 -0.28 10.37 -0.30
CA LEU A 28 -0.24 11.67 0.38
C LEU A 28 1.05 12.41 0.01
N PRO A 29 1.10 13.75 0.13
CA PRO A 29 2.31 14.54 -0.12
C PRO A 29 3.45 14.30 0.90
N GLY A 30 3.27 13.36 1.84
CA GLY A 30 4.27 12.90 2.80
C GLY A 30 4.77 11.48 2.47
N PRO A 31 5.43 10.78 3.41
CA PRO A 31 5.84 9.39 3.18
C PRO A 31 4.63 8.45 3.12
N GLU A 32 3.51 8.74 3.75
CA GLU A 32 2.43 7.77 3.91
C GLU A 32 1.58 7.54 2.64
N ILE A 33 1.17 6.29 2.44
CA ILE A 33 0.27 5.86 1.37
C ILE A 33 -1.01 5.32 2.00
N ASN A 34 -2.15 5.89 1.64
CA ASN A 34 -3.44 5.42 2.11
C ASN A 34 -3.91 4.24 1.26
N CYS A 35 -4.16 3.11 1.92
CA CYS A 35 -4.55 1.86 1.29
C CYS A 35 -5.92 1.42 1.82
N ARG A 36 -6.81 1.02 0.91
CA ARG A 36 -8.07 0.39 1.24
C ARG A 36 -7.88 -1.12 1.38
N MET A 37 -8.27 -1.62 2.54
CA MET A 37 -8.27 -3.03 2.89
C MET A 37 -9.50 -3.75 2.30
N PRO A 38 -9.48 -5.10 2.22
CA PRO A 38 -10.62 -5.89 1.72
C PRO A 38 -11.91 -5.74 2.54
N ASP A 39 -11.80 -5.34 3.80
CA ASP A 39 -12.94 -5.07 4.69
C ASP A 39 -13.53 -3.66 4.51
N GLY A 40 -13.00 -2.88 3.55
CA GLY A 40 -13.43 -1.52 3.24
C GLY A 40 -12.81 -0.44 4.12
N ARG A 41 -11.99 -0.79 5.13
CA ARG A 41 -11.27 0.20 5.94
C ARG A 41 -10.12 0.80 5.17
N GLU A 42 -9.82 2.07 5.45
CA GLU A 42 -8.67 2.78 4.90
C GLU A 42 -7.62 2.94 6.00
N VAL A 43 -6.38 2.58 5.68
CA VAL A 43 -5.26 2.59 6.60
C VAL A 43 -4.05 3.16 5.87
N ALA A 44 -3.38 4.12 6.51
CA ALA A 44 -2.13 4.68 6.03
C ALA A 44 -0.96 3.75 6.38
N PHE A 45 -0.06 3.55 5.41
CA PHE A 45 1.15 2.76 5.56
C PHE A 45 2.36 3.53 5.02
N ASP A 46 3.52 3.28 5.60
CA ASP A 46 4.78 3.71 5.01
C ASP A 46 5.04 2.95 3.69
N PRO A 47 5.57 3.60 2.63
CA PRO A 47 5.81 2.97 1.33
C PRO A 47 6.84 1.86 1.45
N GLU A 48 7.82 2.06 2.34
CA GLU A 48 8.89 1.11 2.60
C GLU A 48 8.37 -0.20 3.20
N ASP A 49 7.23 -0.14 3.88
CA ASP A 49 6.53 -1.29 4.45
C ASP A 49 5.54 -1.93 3.47
N LEU A 50 5.36 -1.37 2.26
CA LEU A 50 4.50 -1.91 1.21
C LEU A 50 5.30 -2.61 0.11
N GLU A 51 4.71 -3.66 -0.46
CA GLU A 51 5.18 -4.37 -1.66
C GLU A 51 4.03 -4.53 -2.65
N ARG A 52 4.32 -4.45 -3.95
CA ARG A 52 3.31 -4.73 -4.98
C ARG A 52 2.98 -6.22 -4.98
N ALA A 53 1.69 -6.53 -4.89
CA ALA A 53 1.20 -7.89 -5.03
C ALA A 53 1.21 -8.30 -6.51
N GLY A 54 2.08 -9.23 -6.90
CA GLY A 54 2.12 -9.81 -8.25
C GLY A 54 3.43 -9.65 -9.03
N ALA A 55 4.58 -9.60 -8.35
CA ALA A 55 5.89 -9.84 -8.97
C ALA A 55 6.26 -11.34 -8.91
#